data_AF-A0AA48LWW1-F1
#
_entry.id   AF-A0AA48LWW1-F1
#
_cell.length_a   1.000
_cell.length_b   1.000
_cell.length_c   1.000
_cell.angle_alpha   90.00
_cell.angle_beta   90.00
_cell.angle_gamma   90.00
#
_symmetry.space_group_name_H-M   'P 1'
#
loop_
_entity.id
_entity.type
_entity.pdbx_description
1 polymer ?
#
loop_
_entity_poly.entity_id
_entity_poly.type
_entity_poly.pdbx_seq_one_letter_code
_entity_poly.pdbx_strand_id
1 'polypeptide(L)'
;MATVWILNCSSPAGDSARLEITRSTLNPLPGADPWRCLEGSAVWGNPDNGYVANWALGETILHTGTGQGHTLRSFNKDTKAGDAGKGLKVLSGGSFPDGEFDWTCQTKR
;
A
#
# COMPACT_ATOMS: atom_id res chain seq x y z
N MET A 1 15.44 -2.35 13.55
CA MET A 1 15.59 -1.36 12.47
C MET A 1 14.31 -1.45 11.66
N ALA A 2 13.57 -0.36 11.44
CA ALA A 2 12.32 -0.41 10.67
C ALA A 2 12.63 -0.60 9.19
N THR A 3 11.81 -1.38 8.48
CA THR A 3 11.89 -1.52 7.02
C THR A 3 10.89 -0.57 6.37
N VAL A 4 11.35 0.30 5.48
CA VAL A 4 10.50 1.26 4.77
C VAL A 4 10.46 0.92 3.29
N TRP A 5 9.25 0.72 2.74
CA TRP A 5 9.02 0.60 1.32
C TRP A 5 8.40 1.87 0.76
N ILE A 6 8.89 2.30 -0.40
CA ILE A 6 8.26 3.35 -1.20
C ILE A 6 7.72 2.70 -2.47
N LEU A 7 6.40 2.77 -2.66
CA LEU A 7 5.72 2.20 -3.81
C LEU A 7 5.23 3.31 -4.73
N ASN A 8 5.50 3.18 -6.03
CA ASN A 8 4.82 3.96 -7.05
C ASN A 8 3.65 3.13 -7.57
N CYS A 9 2.45 3.65 -7.46
CA CYS A 9 1.22 3.04 -7.95
C CYS A 9 0.72 3.82 -9.17
N SER A 10 0.30 3.11 -10.20
CA SER A 10 -0.22 3.69 -11.44
C SER A 10 -1.40 2.89 -11.96
N SER A 11 -2.30 3.52 -12.72
CA SER A 11 -3.31 2.79 -13.47
C SER A 11 -3.21 2.86 -14.97
N PRO A 12 -3.97 1.96 -15.63
CA PRO A 12 -4.33 2.12 -17.03
C PRO A 12 -4.96 3.48 -17.39
N ALA A 13 -5.62 4.17 -16.45
CA ALA A 13 -6.28 5.45 -16.69
C ALA A 13 -5.31 6.66 -16.67
N GLY A 14 -4.04 6.45 -16.30
CA GLY A 14 -2.99 7.48 -16.29
C GLY A 14 -2.80 8.19 -14.94
N ASP A 15 -3.63 7.87 -13.95
CA ASP A 15 -3.47 8.38 -12.60
C ASP A 15 -2.36 7.65 -11.85
N SER A 16 -1.67 8.37 -10.97
CA SER A 16 -0.56 7.83 -10.18
C SER A 16 -0.60 8.30 -8.73
N ALA A 17 0.00 7.50 -7.85
CA ALA A 17 0.14 7.79 -6.45
C ALA A 17 1.41 7.17 -5.89
N ARG A 18 1.90 7.71 -4.79
CA ARG A 18 3.11 7.21 -4.13
C ARG A 18 2.80 6.85 -2.69
N LEU A 19 3.05 5.59 -2.33
CA LEU A 19 2.79 5.07 -0.99
C LEU A 19 4.09 4.85 -0.24
N GLU A 20 4.07 5.08 1.07
CA GLU A 20 5.12 4.68 2.00
C GLU A 20 4.54 3.69 3.01
N ILE A 21 5.16 2.52 3.13
CA ILE A 21 4.80 1.49 4.13
C ILE A 21 6.01 1.32 5.05
N THR A 22 5.80 1.46 6.36
CA THR A 22 6.85 1.32 7.36
C THR A 22 6.56 0.11 8.23
N ARG A 23 7.41 -0.92 8.15
CA ARG A 23 7.35 -2.07 9.04
C ARG A 23 8.27 -1.90 10.23
N SER A 24 7.69 -1.95 11.42
CA SER A 24 8.45 -1.97 12.66
C SER A 24 8.92 -3.39 12.97
N THR A 25 10.23 -3.61 13.08
CA THR A 25 10.76 -4.89 13.58
C THR A 25 10.62 -5.03 15.09
N LEU A 26 10.13 -4.00 15.79
CA LEU A 26 10.08 -3.96 17.25
C LEU A 26 8.75 -4.47 17.82
N ASN A 27 7.66 -4.42 17.04
CA ASN A 27 6.34 -4.88 17.48
C ASN A 27 5.68 -5.74 16.39
N PRO A 28 5.65 -7.08 16.53
CA PRO A 28 5.03 -8.00 15.57
C PRO A 28 3.50 -8.05 15.66
N LEU A 29 2.84 -7.01 16.19
CA LEU A 29 1.40 -7.00 16.33
C LEU A 29 0.73 -6.78 14.95
N PRO A 30 -0.32 -7.55 14.59
CA PRO A 30 -1.11 -7.27 13.39
C PRO A 30 -1.69 -5.85 13.48
N GLY A 31 -1.62 -5.10 12.38
CA GLY A 31 -2.03 -3.70 12.34
C GLY A 31 -1.03 -2.68 12.90
N ALA A 32 0.19 -3.11 13.28
CA ALA A 32 1.20 -2.20 13.84
C ALA A 32 2.03 -1.43 12.81
N ASP A 33 2.02 -1.86 11.54
CA ASP A 33 2.87 -1.28 10.51
C ASP A 33 2.10 -0.17 9.78
N PRO A 34 2.46 1.12 9.99
CA PRO A 34 1.75 2.21 9.35
C PRO A 34 2.08 2.29 7.86
N TRP A 35 1.11 2.76 7.09
CA TRP A 35 1.34 3.24 5.73
C TRP A 35 0.67 4.58 5.51
N ARG A 36 1.19 5.34 4.55
CA ARG A 36 0.66 6.65 4.17
C ARG A 36 0.85 6.90 2.68
N CYS A 37 0.09 7.86 2.17
CA CYS A 37 0.24 8.35 0.81
C CYS A 37 1.14 9.59 0.81
N LEU A 38 2.28 9.53 0.13
CA LEU A 38 3.20 10.65 -0.05
C LEU A 38 2.69 11.61 -1.13
N GLU A 39 2.10 11.07 -2.20
CA GLU A 39 1.59 11.83 -3.35
C GLU A 39 0.29 11.18 -3.85
N GLY A 40 -0.72 12.00 -4.19
CA GLY A 40 -2.03 11.51 -4.58
C GLY A 40 -2.93 11.14 -3.39
N SER A 41 -2.83 11.82 -2.24
CA SER A 41 -3.68 11.54 -1.07
C SER A 41 -5.18 11.69 -1.35
N ALA A 42 -5.56 12.60 -2.25
CA ALA A 42 -6.94 12.76 -2.75
C ALA A 42 -7.47 11.51 -3.47
N VAL A 43 -6.57 10.74 -4.10
CA VAL A 43 -6.86 9.46 -4.77
C VAL A 43 -7.08 8.35 -3.74
N TRP A 44 -6.39 8.39 -2.60
CA TRP A 44 -6.43 7.36 -1.56
C TRP A 44 -7.37 7.66 -0.38
N GLY A 45 -8.18 8.71 -0.46
CA GLY A 45 -9.20 9.01 0.57
C GLY A 45 -8.63 9.58 1.87
N ASN A 46 -7.51 10.31 1.80
CA ASN A 46 -6.81 10.92 2.93
C ASN A 46 -6.41 9.91 4.03
N PRO A 47 -5.41 9.05 3.77
CA PRO A 47 -4.99 7.97 4.68
C PRO A 47 -4.12 8.49 5.84
N ASP A 48 -4.65 9.38 6.67
CA ASP A 48 -3.90 9.94 7.82
C ASP A 48 -3.71 8.93 8.98
N ASN A 49 -4.24 7.71 8.86
CA ASN A 49 -4.08 6.62 9.82
C ASN A 49 -4.09 5.23 9.13
N GLY A 50 -3.29 5.08 8.07
CA GLY A 50 -3.18 3.81 7.36
C GLY A 50 -2.40 2.76 8.15
N TYR A 51 -2.86 1.51 8.16
CA TYR A 51 -2.13 0.37 8.73
C TYR A 51 -2.17 -0.87 7.83
N VAL A 52 -1.14 -1.70 7.92
CA VAL A 52 -1.08 -3.00 7.25
C VAL A 52 -1.82 -4.03 8.09
N ALA A 53 -2.94 -4.55 7.59
CA ALA A 53 -3.76 -5.53 8.29
C ALA A 53 -3.17 -6.94 8.26
N ASN A 54 -2.47 -7.31 7.19
CA ASN A 54 -1.78 -8.59 7.08
C ASN A 54 -0.52 -8.50 6.21
N TRP A 55 0.41 -9.41 6.46
CA TRP A 55 1.58 -9.67 5.62
C TRP A 55 1.50 -11.08 5.02
N ALA A 56 0.31 -11.48 4.55
CA ALA A 56 0.09 -12.84 4.08
C ALA A 56 0.97 -13.16 2.85
N LEU A 57 1.26 -14.45 2.67
CA LEU A 57 2.02 -14.90 1.50
C LEU A 57 1.14 -14.77 0.26
N GLY A 58 1.46 -13.78 -0.58
CA GLY A 58 0.81 -13.56 -1.88
C GLY A 58 0.01 -12.26 -1.96
N GLU A 59 -0.46 -11.73 -0.83
CA GLU A 59 -1.15 -10.45 -0.79
C GLU A 59 -1.03 -9.74 0.56
N THR A 60 -0.93 -8.42 0.51
CA THR A 60 -0.90 -7.52 1.66
C THR A 60 -2.11 -6.61 1.62
N ILE A 61 -2.84 -6.50 2.71
CA ILE A 61 -4.03 -5.65 2.83
C ILE A 61 -3.68 -4.40 3.64
N LEU A 62 -3.91 -3.25 3.03
CA LEU A 62 -3.73 -1.92 3.60
C LEU A 62 -5.09 -1.34 4.00
N HIS A 63 -5.29 -1.00 5.27
CA HIS A 63 -6.52 -0.34 5.73
C HIS A 63 -6.30 1.16 5.98
N THR A 64 -7.36 1.94 5.83
CA THR A 64 -7.44 3.35 6.25
C THR A 64 -8.59 3.53 7.24
N GLY A 65 -8.31 3.56 8.55
CA GLY A 65 -9.35 3.75 9.57
C GLY A 65 -10.48 2.71 9.51
N THR A 66 -11.74 3.17 9.50
CA THR A 66 -12.96 2.32 9.42
C THR A 66 -13.37 1.94 7.99
N GLY A 67 -12.56 2.26 6.98
CA GLY A 67 -12.82 1.95 5.57
C GLY A 67 -12.48 0.51 5.17
N GLN A 68 -12.89 0.12 3.96
CA GLN A 68 -12.49 -1.14 3.35
C GLN A 68 -11.02 -1.10 2.91
N GLY A 69 -10.34 -2.25 2.98
CA GLY A 69 -8.92 -2.37 2.70
C GLY A 69 -8.56 -2.36 1.21
N HIS A 70 -7.31 -2.01 0.91
CA HIS A 70 -6.68 -2.10 -0.39
C HIS A 70 -5.75 -3.30 -0.42
N THR A 71 -5.81 -4.12 -1.45
CA THR A 71 -4.99 -5.32 -1.58
C THR A 71 -3.80 -5.05 -2.51
N LEU A 72 -2.59 -5.39 -2.08
CA LEU A 72 -1.38 -5.43 -2.89
C LEU A 72 -1.00 -6.89 -3.12
N ARG A 73 -1.21 -7.39 -4.33
CA ARG A 73 -0.79 -8.74 -4.75
C ARG A 73 0.71 -8.76 -4.98
N SER A 74 1.36 -9.85 -4.58
CA SER A 74 2.82 -10.06 -4.64
C SER A 74 3.65 -9.08 -3.82
N PHE A 75 3.02 -8.26 -2.97
CA PHE A 75 3.72 -7.41 -2.01
C PHE A 75 3.75 -8.13 -0.66
N ASN A 76 4.93 -8.27 -0.05
CA ASN A 76 5.11 -8.88 1.26
C ASN A 76 6.42 -8.42 1.92
N LYS A 77 6.73 -8.96 3.10
CA LYS A 77 7.95 -8.62 3.86
C LYS A 77 9.27 -8.84 3.09
N ASP A 78 9.27 -9.71 2.09
CA ASP A 78 10.43 -10.07 1.30
C ASP A 78 10.60 -9.17 0.07
N THR A 79 9.59 -8.35 -0.29
CA THR A 79 9.63 -7.41 -1.42
C THR A 79 10.87 -6.52 -1.38
N LYS A 80 11.59 -6.41 -2.48
CA LYS A 80 12.85 -5.66 -2.69
C LYS A 80 12.62 -4.43 -3.55
N ALA A 81 13.59 -3.51 -3.54
CA ALA A 81 13.60 -2.42 -4.52
C ALA A 81 13.70 -3.00 -5.94
N GLY A 82 12.90 -2.49 -6.86
CA GLY A 82 12.73 -2.98 -8.22
C GLY A 82 11.59 -3.99 -8.40
N ASP A 83 11.06 -4.58 -7.32
CA ASP A 83 9.92 -5.49 -7.43
C ASP A 83 8.66 -4.75 -7.89
N ALA A 84 7.80 -5.46 -8.60
CA ALA A 84 6.55 -4.93 -9.12
C ALA A 84 5.42 -5.94 -8.96
N GLY A 85 4.19 -5.46 -9.00
CA GLY A 85 3.01 -6.30 -8.94
C GLY A 85 1.74 -5.53 -9.21
N LYS A 86 0.61 -6.18 -8.90
CA LYS A 86 -0.72 -5.60 -9.03
C LYS A 86 -1.32 -5.33 -7.68
N GLY A 87 -2.20 -4.34 -7.60
CA GLY A 87 -3.07 -4.11 -6.47
C GLY A 87 -4.53 -4.00 -6.90
N LEU A 88 -5.42 -4.13 -5.93
CA LEU A 88 -6.86 -3.97 -6.08
C LEU A 88 -7.35 -3.04 -4.99
N LYS A 89 -8.02 -1.95 -5.37
CA LYS A 89 -8.72 -1.08 -4.44
C LYS A 89 -10.22 -1.38 -4.54
N VAL A 90 -10.83 -1.76 -3.42
CA VAL A 90 -12.24 -2.19 -3.31
C VAL A 90 -13.06 -1.06 -2.68
N LEU A 91 -13.08 0.12 -3.30
CA LEU A 91 -13.68 1.31 -2.68
C LEU A 91 -14.69 1.96 -3.64
N SER A 92 -15.97 1.70 -3.41
CA SER A 92 -17.06 2.41 -4.10
C SER A 92 -17.21 3.83 -3.53
N GLY A 93 -16.39 4.77 -4.01
CA GLY A 93 -16.48 6.17 -3.56
C GLY A 93 -15.34 7.12 -3.90
N GLY A 94 -14.37 6.70 -4.72
CA GLY A 94 -13.28 7.58 -5.14
C GLY A 94 -12.96 7.43 -6.62
N SER A 95 -12.73 8.56 -7.29
CA SER A 95 -12.07 8.58 -8.59
C SER A 95 -10.64 8.13 -8.38
N PHE A 96 -10.41 6.86 -8.67
CA PHE A 96 -9.12 6.25 -8.92
C PHE A 96 -8.33 5.64 -7.73
N PRO A 97 -7.67 4.47 -7.91
CA PRO A 97 -8.28 3.35 -8.63
C PRO A 97 -9.52 2.91 -7.88
N ASP A 98 -10.64 2.73 -8.58
CA ASP A 98 -11.59 1.69 -8.21
C ASP A 98 -11.23 0.52 -9.14
N GLY A 99 -10.86 -0.64 -8.60
CA GLY A 99 -10.33 -1.76 -9.39
C GLY A 99 -8.80 -1.93 -9.38
N GLU A 100 -8.25 -2.52 -10.45
CA GLU A 100 -6.83 -2.93 -10.52
C GLU A 100 -5.88 -1.76 -10.79
N PHE A 101 -4.72 -1.78 -10.16
CA PHE A 101 -3.60 -0.88 -10.40
C PHE A 101 -2.27 -1.63 -10.40
N ASP A 102 -1.24 -1.06 -11.00
CA ASP A 102 0.12 -1.59 -10.95
C ASP A 102 0.92 -0.87 -9.87
N TRP A 103 1.80 -1.58 -9.17
CA TRP A 103 2.72 -1.00 -8.21
C TRP A 103 4.16 -1.42 -8.50
N THR A 104 5.11 -0.54 -8.19
CA THR A 104 6.55 -0.81 -8.23
C THR A 104 7.22 -0.32 -6.95
N CYS A 105 8.11 -1.12 -6.38
CA CYS A 105 8.89 -0.74 -5.22
C CYS A 105 10.14 0.05 -5.66
N GLN A 106 10.19 1.33 -5.31
CA GLN A 106 11.31 2.22 -5.63
C GLN A 106 12.44 2.11 -4.62
N THR A 107 12.12 1.84 -3.36
CA THR A 107 13.11 1.83 -2.28
C THR A 107 12.69 0.83 -1.21
N LYS A 108 13.68 0.07 -0.71
CA LYS A 108 13.60 -0.71 0.53
C LYS A 108 14.82 -0.36 1.37
N ARG A 109 14.62 0.13 2.58
CA ARG A 109 15.69 0.47 3.53
C ARG A 109 15.32 0.10 4.95
#